data_AF-A0A7W9BQ25-F1
#
_entry.id   AF-A0A7W9BQ25-F1
#
_cell.length_a   1.000
_cell.length_b   1.000
_cell.length_c   1.000
_cell.angle_alpha   90.00
_cell.angle_beta   90.00
_cell.angle_gamma   90.00
#
_symmetry.space_group_name_H-M   'P 1'
#
loop_
_entity.id
_entity.type
_entity.pdbx_description
1 polymer ?
#
loop_
_entity_poly.entity_id
_entity_poly.type
_entity_poly.pdbx_seq_one_letter_code
_entity_poly.pdbx_strand_id
1 'polypeptide(L)' 'MIELILEDLKKNFTESGAGGITSIKAGVGMSYSVALPQEERTDFFTYEFQRRGSKITIKSKESSAQSY' A
#
# COMPACT_ATOMS: atom_id res chain seq x y z
N MET A 1 4.76 9.02 6.11
CA MET A 1 4.61 8.22 4.86
C MET A 1 3.84 6.95 5.14
N ILE A 2 4.28 6.10 6.07
CA ILE A 2 3.51 4.91 6.50
C ILE A 2 2.09 5.27 6.97
N GLU A 3 1.90 6.35 7.73
CA GLU A 3 0.56 6.78 8.15
C GLU A 3 -0.38 7.06 6.96
N LEU A 4 0.13 7.71 5.90
CA LEU A 4 -0.65 7.98 4.68
C LEU A 4 -1.05 6.69 3.96
N ILE A 5 -0.19 5.67 4.00
CA ILE A 5 -0.49 4.32 3.47
C ILE A 5 -1.62 3.70 4.30
N LEU A 6 -1.50 3.71 5.62
CA LEU A 6 -2.50 3.13 6.51
C LEU A 6 -3.85 3.83 6.40
N GLU A 7 -3.86 5.16 6.29
CA GLU A 7 -5.09 5.93 6.06
C GLU A 7 -5.72 5.62 4.69
N ASP A 8 -4.91 5.47 3.64
CA ASP A 8 -5.40 5.08 2.31
C ASP A 8 -5.99 3.67 2.31
N LEU A 9 -5.28 2.70 2.90
CA LEU A 9 -5.74 1.31 3.02
C LEU A 9 -7.02 1.24 3.85
N LYS A 10 -7.10 1.94 4.99
CA LYS A 10 -8.30 1.95 5.82
C LYS A 10 -9.53 2.54 5.11
N LYS A 11 -9.33 3.50 4.21
CA LYS A 11 -10.42 4.13 3.46
C LYS A 11 -10.86 3.34 2.23
N ASN A 12 -9.93 2.69 1.55
CA ASN A 12 -10.17 2.08 0.24
C ASN A 12 -10.15 0.54 0.26
N PHE A 13 -9.67 -0.07 1.34
CA PHE A 13 -9.54 -1.52 1.45
C PHE A 13 -10.38 -2.04 2.62
N THR A 14 -11.55 -2.55 2.28
CA THR A 14 -12.58 -3.01 3.24
C THR A 14 -12.89 -4.50 3.05
N GLU A 15 -11.94 -5.30 2.57
CA GLU A 15 -12.19 -6.75 2.46
C GLU A 15 -12.01 -7.44 3.81
N SER A 16 -13.14 -7.94 4.32
CA SER A 16 -13.26 -8.77 5.53
C SER A 16 -12.73 -10.16 5.23
N GLY A 17 -11.43 -10.37 5.42
CA GLY A 17 -10.78 -11.67 5.16
C GLY A 17 -9.26 -11.57 5.12
N ALA A 18 -8.74 -10.36 4.93
CA ALA A 18 -7.31 -10.09 4.93
C ALA A 18 -6.68 -10.35 6.31
N GLY A 19 -5.63 -11.16 6.37
CA GLY A 19 -4.85 -11.41 7.60
C GLY A 19 -4.06 -10.19 8.12
N GLY A 20 -4.43 -8.98 7.69
CA GLY A 20 -3.72 -7.73 7.92
C GLY A 20 -2.60 -7.48 6.92
N ILE A 21 -1.84 -6.41 7.17
CA ILE A 21 -0.63 -6.10 6.41
C ILE A 21 0.47 -7.06 6.86
N THR A 22 0.99 -7.89 5.95
CA THR A 22 2.07 -8.83 6.28
C THR A 22 3.45 -8.30 5.91
N SER A 23 3.53 -7.28 5.06
CA SER A 23 4.80 -6.67 4.69
C SER A 23 4.62 -5.22 4.26
N ILE A 24 5.51 -4.34 4.73
CA ILE A 24 5.73 -2.99 4.20
C ILE A 24 7.22 -2.88 3.89
N LYS A 25 7.57 -2.64 2.62
CA LYS A 25 8.96 -2.49 2.17
C LYS A 25 9.16 -1.12 1.55
N ALA A 26 10.22 -0.43 1.95
CA ALA A 26 10.66 0.78 1.25
C ALA A 26 11.35 0.38 -0.07
N GLY A 27 10.97 1.05 -1.15
CA GLY A 27 11.56 0.88 -2.47
C GLY A 27 12.58 1.97 -2.81
N VAL A 28 12.84 2.18 -4.10
CA VAL A 28 13.73 3.24 -4.57
C VAL A 28 13.04 4.61 -4.43
N GLY A 29 13.78 5.60 -3.93
CA GLY A 29 13.29 6.97 -3.79
C GLY A 29 12.23 7.09 -2.69
N MET A 30 11.09 7.71 -3.02
CA MET A 30 9.95 7.86 -2.11
C MET A 30 8.85 6.83 -2.43
N SER A 31 9.21 5.56 -2.57
CA SER A 31 8.25 4.48 -2.87
C SER A 31 8.15 3.45 -1.75
N TYR A 32 6.98 2.84 -1.60
CA TYR A 32 6.70 1.79 -0.62
C TYR A 32 5.81 0.72 -1.23
N SER A 33 6.14 -0.55 -1.00
CA SER A 33 5.31 -1.68 -1.40
C SER A 33 4.70 -2.35 -0.17
N VAL A 34 3.41 -2.65 -0.23
CA VAL A 34 2.64 -3.27 0.83
C VAL A 34 2.04 -4.57 0.31
N ALA A 35 2.09 -5.63 1.12
CA ALA A 35 1.42 -6.90 0.82
C ALA A 35 0.28 -7.15 1.82
N LEU A 36 -0.89 -7.49 1.29
CA LEU A 36 -2.10 -7.85 2.02
C LEU A 36 -2.59 -9.22 1.54
N PRO A 37 -2.26 -10.30 2.24
CA PRO A 37 -2.78 -11.62 1.95
C PRO A 37 -4.28 -11.70 2.26
N GLN A 38 -5.01 -12.25 1.30
CA GLN A 38 -6.38 -12.73 1.40
C GLN A 38 -6.37 -14.27 1.43
N GLU A 39 -7.54 -14.88 1.56
CA GLU A 39 -7.68 -16.34 1.60
C GLU A 39 -7.10 -17.03 0.35
N GLU A 40 -7.37 -16.50 -0.85
CA GLU A 40 -7.00 -17.16 -2.12
C GLU A 40 -5.99 -16.36 -2.97
N ARG A 41 -5.57 -15.18 -2.50
CA ARG A 41 -4.65 -14.29 -3.22
C ARG A 41 -3.82 -13.42 -2.29
N THR A 42 -2.75 -12.83 -2.79
CA THR A 42 -2.07 -11.71 -2.14
C THR A 42 -2.22 -10.45 -2.98
N ASP A 43 -2.77 -9.40 -2.38
CA ASP A 43 -2.84 -8.07 -2.98
C ASP A 43 -1.57 -7.29 -2.64
N PHE A 44 -0.95 -6.72 -3.66
CA PHE A 44 0.24 -5.89 -3.55
C PHE A 44 -0.09 -4.46 -3.94
N PHE A 45 0.34 -3.51 -3.12
CA PHE A 45 0.16 -2.08 -3.36
C PHE A 45 1.51 -1.39 -3.38
N THR A 46 1.85 -0.77 -4.49
CA THR A 46 3.04 0.08 -4.60
C THR A 46 2.62 1.54 -4.59
N TYR A 47 3.03 2.25 -3.55
CA TYR A 47 2.82 3.66 -3.34
C TYR A 47 4.05 4.43 -3.77
N GLU A 48 3.89 5.43 -4.62
CA GLU A 48 4.90 6.47 -4.80
C GLU A 48 4.44 7.76 -4.13
N PHE A 49 5.35 8.41 -3.44
CA PHE A 49 5.14 9.69 -2.80
C PHE A 49 5.88 10.80 -3.54
N GLN A 50 5.34 12.00 -3.44
CA GLN A 50 5.99 13.21 -3.90
C GLN A 50 5.97 14.24 -2.79
N ARG A 51 6.99 15.10 -2.77
CA ARG A 51 7.03 16.27 -1.91
C ARG A 51 6.51 17.48 -2.68
N ARG A 52 5.41 18.07 -2.21
CA ARG A 52 4.91 19.36 -2.70
C ARG A 52 5.14 20.41 -1.60
N GLY A 53 6.25 21.14 -1.73
CA GLY A 53 6.69 22.11 -0.71
C GLY A 53 7.07 21.44 0.61
N SER A 54 6.35 21.74 1.69
CA SER A 54 6.55 21.11 3.01
C SER A 54 5.71 19.86 3.24
N LYS A 55 4.81 19.50 2.32
CA LYS A 55 3.90 18.36 2.46
C LYS A 55 4.35 17.17 1.60
N ILE A 56 4.22 15.97 2.16
CA ILE A 56 4.36 14.71 1.42
C ILE A 56 2.96 14.23 1.05
N THR A 57 2.74 13.89 -0.22
CA THR A 57 1.46 13.35 -0.72
C THR A 57 1.69 12.10 -1.55
N ILE A 58 0.66 11.25 -1.64
CA ILE A 58 0.66 10.11 -2.57
C ILE A 58 0.64 10.69 -3.99
N LYS A 59 1.62 10.31 -4.81
CA LYS A 59 1.72 10.65 -6.23
C LYS A 59 0.93 9.66 -7.07
N SER A 60 1.14 8.37 -6.80
CA SER A 60 0.57 7.24 -7.54
C SER A 60 0.42 6.05 -6.61
N LYS A 61 -0.57 5.21 -6.90
CA LYS A 61 -0.79 3.91 -6.28
C LYS A 61 -1.01 2.90 -7.39
N GLU A 62 -0.18 1.88 -7.43
CA GLU A 62 -0.35 0.72 -8.30
C GLU A 62 -0.81 -0.46 -7.45
N SER A 63 -1.83 -1.17 -7.92
CA SER A 63 -2.34 -2.38 -7.27
C SER A 63 -2.17 -3.58 -8.21
N SER A 64 -1.62 -4.66 -7.69
CA SER A 64 -1.57 -5.95 -8.37
C SER A 64 -2.02 -7.05 -7.43
N ALA A 65 -2.51 -8.16 -7.98
CA ALA A 65 -2.92 -9.32 -7.21
C ALA A 65 -2.20 -10.56 -7.75
N GLN A 66 -1.77 -11.42 -6.85
CA GLN A 66 -1.21 -12.73 -7.17
C GLN A 66 -2.05 -13.81 -6.51
N SER A 67 -2.74 -14.61 -7.31
CA SER A 67 -3.45 -15.81 -6.84
C SER A 67 -2.46 -16.94 -6.57
N TYR A 68 -2.84 -17.83 -5.65
CA TYR A 68 -2.12 -19.08 -5.39
C TYR A 68 -2.54 -20.20 -6.35
#